data_AF-A0A1F6HW18-F1
#
_entry.id   AF-A0A1F6HW18-F1
#
_cell.length_a   1.000
_cell.length_b   1.000
_cell.length_c   1.000
_cell.angle_alpha   90.00
_cell.angle_beta   90.00
_cell.angle_gamma   90.00
#
_symmetry.space_group_name_H-M   'P 1'
#
loop_
_entity.id
_entity.type
_entity.pdbx_description
1 polymer ?
#
loop_
_entity_poly.entity_id
_entity_poly.type
_entity_poly.pdbx_seq_one_letter_code
_entity_poly.pdbx_strand_id
1 'polypeptide(L)'
;MLTWENCVDPTSGVATLNCIPVVFQNIVNWALIFAGVAALFFVIYAGIKYIRSGGEEEKIKSARETLTYAIIGLVVILLSFLIINLISAVTGVTCIKQFGFGNCP
;
A
#
# COMPACT_ATOMS: atom_id res chain seq x y z
N MET A 1 -9.97 -8.78 7.81
CA MET A 1 -9.92 -7.96 9.05
C MET A 1 -9.14 -8.78 10.07
N LEU A 2 -7.93 -8.36 10.43
CA LEU A 2 -7.12 -9.08 11.41
C LEU A 2 -7.67 -8.73 12.80
N THR A 3 -8.11 -9.73 13.56
CA THR A 3 -8.63 -9.53 14.91
C THR A 3 -7.47 -9.28 15.88
N TRP A 4 -7.66 -8.30 16.77
CA TRP A 4 -6.72 -7.95 17.85
C TRP A 4 -6.53 -9.08 18.88
N GLU A 5 -7.28 -10.17 18.75
CA GLU A 5 -7.15 -11.39 19.56
C GLU A 5 -5.81 -12.10 19.34
N ASN A 6 -5.21 -12.02 18.16
CA ASN A 6 -4.00 -12.80 17.85
C ASN A 6 -2.71 -12.26 18.49
N CYS A 7 -2.77 -11.10 19.15
CA CYS A 7 -1.61 -10.47 19.78
C CYS A 7 -1.73 -10.31 21.31
N VAL A 8 -2.90 -10.60 21.88
CA VAL A 8 -3.13 -10.61 23.33
C VAL A 8 -2.96 -12.05 23.83
N ASP A 9 -2.06 -12.25 24.80
CA ASP A 9 -1.86 -13.57 25.38
C ASP A 9 -3.07 -13.96 26.25
N PRO A 10 -3.71 -15.13 26.02
CA PRO A 10 -4.95 -15.50 26.70
C PRO A 10 -4.77 -15.82 28.20
N THR A 11 -3.54 -15.99 28.67
CA THR A 11 -3.25 -16.36 30.07
C THR A 11 -2.94 -15.17 30.98
N SER A 12 -2.49 -14.06 30.40
CA SER A 12 -2.05 -12.88 31.15
C SER A 12 -2.83 -11.61 30.81
N GLY A 13 -3.61 -11.59 29.72
CA GLY A 13 -4.43 -10.45 29.33
C GLY A 13 -3.65 -9.18 29.02
N VAL A 14 -2.32 -9.27 28.87
CA VAL A 14 -1.45 -8.13 28.57
C VAL A 14 -1.08 -8.10 27.08
N ALA A 15 -0.90 -6.90 26.56
CA ALA A 15 -0.40 -6.68 25.20
C ALA A 15 1.09 -7.04 25.12
N THR A 16 1.44 -8.02 24.30
CA THR A 16 2.85 -8.38 24.02
C THR A 16 3.46 -7.48 22.95
N LEU A 17 4.80 -7.47 22.82
CA LEU A 17 5.51 -6.73 21.75
C LEU A 17 5.08 -7.14 20.33
N ASN A 18 4.40 -8.29 20.20
CA ASN A 18 3.77 -8.75 18.96
C ASN A 18 2.48 -7.98 18.59
N CYS A 19 2.00 -7.06 19.43
CA CYS A 19 0.85 -6.20 19.10
C CYS A 19 1.21 -5.06 18.14
N ILE A 20 2.38 -4.44 18.33
CA ILE A 20 2.90 -3.35 17.48
C ILE A 20 2.81 -3.68 15.98
N PRO A 21 3.32 -4.84 15.54
CA PRO A 21 3.24 -5.20 14.13
C PRO A 21 1.82 -5.39 13.58
N VAL A 22 0.92 -5.96 14.37
CA VAL A 22 -0.48 -6.17 13.98
C VAL A 22 -1.19 -4.85 13.76
N VAL A 23 -0.95 -3.86 14.64
CA VAL A 23 -1.49 -2.50 14.51
C VAL A 23 -1.02 -1.89 13.20
N PHE A 24 0.28 -1.95 12.94
CA PHE A 24 0.89 -1.36 11.76
C PHE A 24 0.39 -2.02 10.47
N GLN A 25 0.33 -3.35 10.44
CA GLN A 25 -0.17 -4.10 9.28
C GLN A 25 -1.65 -3.78 9.01
N ASN A 26 -2.47 -3.61 10.06
CA ASN A 26 -3.87 -3.21 9.89
C ASN A 26 -3.98 -1.80 9.31
N ILE A 27 -3.17 -0.84 9.79
CA ILE A 27 -3.11 0.52 9.23
C ILE A 27 -2.69 0.50 7.75
N VAL A 28 -1.65 -0.25 7.41
CA VAL A 28 -1.18 -0.37 6.03
C VAL A 28 -2.23 -1.02 5.13
N ASN A 29 -2.93 -2.06 5.59
CA ASN A 29 -3.98 -2.71 4.82
C ASN A 29 -5.14 -1.74 4.53
N TRP A 30 -5.58 -0.99 5.55
CA TRP A 30 -6.56 0.09 5.36
C TRP A 30 -6.06 1.15 4.39
N ALA A 31 -4.80 1.59 4.52
CA ALA A 31 -4.19 2.56 3.62
C ALA A 31 -4.12 2.05 2.18
N LEU A 32 -3.85 0.76 1.95
CA LEU A 32 -3.84 0.14 0.62
C LEU A 32 -5.23 0.13 -0.02
N ILE A 33 -6.27 -0.20 0.76
CA ILE A 33 -7.66 -0.15 0.28
C ILE A 33 -8.03 1.29 -0.12
N PHE A 34 -7.72 2.26 0.74
CA PHE A 34 -7.95 3.67 0.44
C PHE A 34 -7.14 4.15 -0.77
N ALA A 35 -5.87 3.75 -0.90
CA ALA A 35 -5.01 4.09 -2.01
C ALA A 35 -5.54 3.52 -3.35
N GLY A 36 -6.06 2.29 -3.36
CA GLY A 36 -6.68 1.69 -4.54
C GLY A 36 -7.92 2.46 -5.00
N VAL A 37 -8.79 2.84 -4.06
CA VAL A 37 -9.98 3.67 -4.36
C VAL A 37 -9.57 5.06 -4.85
N ALA A 38 -8.63 5.71 -4.18
CA ALA A 38 -8.13 7.03 -4.56
C ALA A 38 -7.50 7.00 -5.97
N ALA A 39 -6.71 5.98 -6.29
CA ALA A 39 -6.12 5.81 -7.61
C ALA A 39 -7.18 5.76 -8.72
N LEU A 40 -8.28 5.02 -8.50
CA LEU A 40 -9.40 4.97 -9.44
C LEU A 40 -10.03 6.35 -9.64
N PHE A 41 -10.27 7.09 -8.56
CA PHE A 41 -10.79 8.47 -8.63
C PHE A 41 -9.87 9.41 -9.41
N PHE A 42 -8.56 9.36 -9.16
CA PHE A 42 -7.59 10.19 -9.87
C PHE A 42 -7.53 9.87 -11.37
N VAL A 43 -7.63 8.60 -11.76
CA VAL A 43 -7.68 8.19 -13.17
C VAL A 43 -8.92 8.75 -13.87
N ILE A 44 -10.09 8.65 -13.24
CA ILE A 44 -11.34 9.20 -13.79
C ILE A 44 -11.25 10.72 -13.90
N TYR A 45 -10.78 11.40 -12.85
CA TYR A 45 -10.63 12.86 -12.84
C TYR A 45 -9.65 13.35 -13.91
N ALA A 46 -8.51 12.70 -14.03
CA ALA A 46 -7.51 13.01 -15.04
C ALA A 46 -8.04 12.76 -16.47
N GLY A 47 -8.82 11.69 -16.68
CA GLY A 47 -9.48 11.39 -17.96
C GLY A 47 -10.49 12.47 -18.36
N ILE A 48 -11.35 12.91 -17.45
CA ILE A 48 -12.31 13.99 -17.71
C ILE A 48 -11.59 15.32 -17.99
N LYS A 49 -10.53 15.62 -17.23
CA LYS A 49 -9.71 16.81 -17.43
C LYS A 49 -9.04 16.78 -18.82
N TYR A 50 -8.52 15.63 -19.24
CA TYR A 50 -7.89 15.45 -20.55
C TYR A 50 -8.87 15.72 -21.71
N ILE A 51 -10.10 15.22 -21.62
CA ILE A 51 -11.14 15.42 -22.65
C ILE A 51 -11.61 16.88 -22.68
N ARG A 52 -11.75 17.54 -21.52
CA ARG A 52 -12.15 18.95 -21.43
C ARG A 52 -11.09 19.95 -21.90
N SER A 53 -9.85 19.52 -22.12
CA SER A 53 -8.75 20.42 -22.52
C SER A 53 -8.93 21.06 -23.90
N GLY A 54 -9.78 20.52 -24.77
CA GLY A 54 -10.26 21.19 -25.99
C GLY A 54 -9.18 21.62 -27.01
N GLY A 55 -7.94 21.14 -26.90
CA GLY A 55 -6.82 21.53 -27.77
C GLY A 55 -5.87 22.58 -27.20
N GLU A 56 -6.09 23.08 -25.98
CA GLU A 56 -5.16 23.99 -25.31
C GLU A 56 -3.98 23.19 -24.73
N GLU A 57 -2.77 23.40 -25.26
CA GLU A 57 -1.58 22.60 -24.92
C GLU A 57 -1.26 22.60 -23.42
N GLU A 58 -1.50 23.73 -22.72
CA GLU A 58 -1.24 23.86 -21.28
C GLU A 58 -2.12 22.91 -20.46
N LYS A 59 -3.41 22.81 -20.79
CA LYS A 59 -4.36 21.91 -20.11
C LYS A 59 -4.06 20.44 -20.42
N ILE A 60 -3.62 20.14 -21.65
CA ILE A 60 -3.19 18.80 -22.04
C ILE A 60 -1.92 18.40 -21.27
N LYS A 61 -0.95 19.31 -21.15
CA LYS A 61 0.29 19.06 -20.40
C LYS A 61 0.00 18.82 -18.91
N SER A 62 -0.83 19.65 -18.29
CA SER A 62 -1.24 19.48 -16.89
C SER A 62 -2.02 18.17 -16.66
N ALA A 63 -2.88 17.77 -17.59
CA ALA A 63 -3.60 16.50 -17.50
C ALA A 63 -2.64 15.29 -17.63
N ARG A 64 -1.66 15.35 -18.53
CA ARG A 64 -0.63 14.32 -18.68
C ARG A 64 0.24 14.19 -17.44
N GLU A 65 0.69 15.30 -16.86
CA GLU A 65 1.46 15.29 -15.61
C GLU A 65 0.66 14.62 -14.48
N THR A 66 -0.61 15.00 -14.32
CA THR A 66 -1.52 14.40 -13.32
C THR A 66 -1.66 12.88 -13.52
N LEU A 67 -1.80 12.43 -14.77
CA LEU A 67 -1.85 11.00 -15.12
C LEU A 67 -0.53 10.28 -14.79
N THR A 68 0.61 10.88 -15.14
CA THR A 68 1.93 10.32 -14.85
C THR A 68 2.14 10.15 -13.36
N TYR A 69 1.77 11.13 -12.53
CA TYR A 69 1.86 11.00 -11.08
C TYR A 69 0.95 9.90 -10.52
N ALA A 70 -0.28 9.77 -11.03
CA ALA A 70 -1.19 8.69 -10.63
C ALA A 70 -0.62 7.30 -10.98
N ILE A 71 -0.02 7.15 -12.17
CA ILE A 71 0.61 5.90 -12.61
C ILE A 71 1.84 5.60 -11.76
N ILE A 72 2.70 6.59 -11.50
CA ILE A 72 3.90 6.40 -10.66
C ILE A 72 3.51 5.92 -9.26
N GLY A 73 2.47 6.49 -8.65
CA GLY A 73 1.97 6.04 -7.34
C GLY A 73 1.55 4.57 -7.34
N LEU A 74 0.82 4.13 -8.36
CA LEU A 74 0.43 2.72 -8.53
C LEU A 74 1.64 1.81 -8.73
N VAL A 75 2.57 2.23 -9.58
CA VAL A 75 3.79 1.47 -9.89
C VAL A 75 4.68 1.30 -8.66
N VAL A 76 4.82 2.34 -7.82
CA VAL A 76 5.61 2.27 -6.58
C VAL A 76 5.03 1.23 -5.61
N ILE A 77 3.70 1.16 -5.48
CA ILE A 77 3.05 0.15 -4.62
C ILE A 77 3.36 -1.26 -5.14
N LEU A 78 3.20 -1.50 -6.44
CA LEU A 78 3.50 -2.79 -7.08
C LEU A 78 4.97 -3.17 -6.94
N LEU A 79 5.88 -2.22 -7.17
CA LEU A 79 7.33 -2.42 -7.01
C LEU A 79 7.70 -2.75 -5.57
N SER A 80 7.07 -2.12 -4.58
CA SER A 80 7.31 -2.42 -3.17
C SER A 80 7.03 -3.90 -2.86
N PHE A 81 5.89 -4.43 -3.31
CA PHE A 81 5.57 -5.84 -3.14
C PHE A 81 6.54 -6.77 -3.88
N LEU A 82 6.94 -6.39 -5.10
CA LEU A 82 7.89 -7.17 -5.89
C LEU A 82 9.26 -7.25 -5.21
N ILE A 83 9.77 -6.12 -4.71
CA ILE A 83 11.06 -6.04 -4.03
C ILE A 83 11.03 -6.88 -2.74
N ILE A 84 9.99 -6.77 -1.91
CA ILE A 84 9.85 -7.57 -0.68
C ILE A 84 9.85 -9.07 -1.01
N ASN A 85 9.12 -9.48 -2.05
CA ASN A 85 9.10 -10.87 -2.50
C ASN A 85 10.46 -11.33 -3.04
N LEU A 86 11.15 -10.50 -3.81
CA LEU A 86 12.47 -10.82 -4.36
C LEU A 86 13.50 -10.99 -3.23
N ILE A 87 13.51 -10.10 -2.24
CA ILE A 87 14.40 -10.20 -1.08
C ILE A 87 14.09 -11.48 -0.31
N SER A 88 12.82 -11.81 -0.08
CA SER A 88 12.45 -13.06 0.60
C SER A 88 12.89 -14.31 -0.17
N ALA A 89 12.87 -14.28 -1.50
CA ALA A 89 13.28 -15.39 -2.35
C ALA A 89 14.81 -15.57 -2.38
N VAL A 90 15.56 -14.46 -2.38
CA VAL A 90 17.04 -14.49 -2.41
C VAL A 90 17.62 -14.85 -1.04
N THR A 91 17.03 -14.32 0.05
CA THR A 91 17.54 -14.56 1.42
C THR A 91 16.97 -15.83 2.07
N GLY A 92 15.89 -16.41 1.52
CA GLY A 92 15.20 -17.56 2.13
C GLY A 92 14.43 -17.22 3.41
N VAL A 93 14.52 -15.97 3.89
CA VAL A 93 13.91 -15.51 5.13
C VAL A 93 12.51 -14.97 4.81
N THR A 94 11.48 -15.76 5.12
CA THR A 94 10.08 -15.42 4.83
C THR A 94 9.49 -14.40 5.81
N CYS A 95 10.12 -14.16 6.96
CA CYS A 95 9.63 -13.20 7.95
C CYS A 95 9.77 -11.73 7.52
N ILE A 96 10.43 -11.41 6.42
CA ILE A 96 10.45 -10.05 5.86
C ILE A 96 9.04 -9.62 5.39
N LYS A 97 8.15 -10.57 5.12
CA LYS A 97 6.74 -10.30 4.80
C LYS A 97 5.90 -10.00 6.03
N GLN A 98 6.38 -10.43 7.20
CA GLN A 98 5.77 -10.16 8.49
C GLN A 98 6.43 -8.91 9.05
N PHE A 99 5.77 -7.75 8.95
CA PHE A 99 6.20 -6.60 9.73
C PHE A 99 6.06 -7.02 11.19
N GLY A 100 7.12 -7.42 11.92
CA GLY A 100 7.02 -7.85 13.33
C GLY A 100 8.17 -8.68 13.90
N PHE A 101 8.26 -8.72 15.24
CA PHE A 101 9.28 -9.46 16.02
C PHE A 101 8.86 -10.90 16.38
N GLY A 102 7.67 -11.31 15.97
CA GLY A 102 7.09 -12.62 16.32
C GLY A 102 7.48 -13.70 15.33
N ASN A 103 8.35 -14.60 15.79
CA ASN A 103 8.64 -15.95 15.30
C ASN A 103 8.87 -16.06 13.78
N CYS A 104 10.11 -15.76 13.38
CA CYS A 104 10.72 -16.43 12.23
C CYS A 104 11.07 -17.87 12.66
N PRO A 105 10.86 -18.92 11.85
CA PRO A 105 11.63 -20.15 12.03
C PRO A 105 13.13 -19.88 11.82
#